data_AF-A0A3N4AMI4-F1
#
_entry.id   AF-A0A3N4AMI4-F1
#
_cell.length_a   1.000
_cell.length_b   1.000
_cell.length_c   1.000
_cell.angle_alpha   90.00
_cell.angle_beta   90.00
_cell.angle_gamma   90.00
#
_symmetry.space_group_name_H-M   'P 1'
#
loop_
_entity.id
_entity.type
_entity.pdbx_description
1 polymer ?
#
loop_
_entity_poly.entity_id
_entity_poly.type
_entity_poly.pdbx_seq_one_letter_code
_entity_poly.pdbx_strand_id
1 'polypeptide(L)'
;MQNNKHGNKPLSARAIETMRPGDKVKVDTGENAGLRVTCGASGGRSFIYRYRSPETGKLTQVKIGNYPSMSLAEARLELARMKALRRDGVCIRAEIQREKVRQSAKIEQEKEAAEVAAFTVRDLVDLYLTEVIEDRLVVNRRTGAQKRVPGARKPKGQAETRRTL
;
A
#
# COMPACT_ATOMS: atom_id res chain seq x y z
N MET A 1 2.96 -33.98 9.46
CA MET A 1 3.57 -32.88 8.67
C MET A 1 3.68 -33.35 7.22
N GLN A 2 2.80 -32.89 6.32
CA GLN A 2 2.77 -33.38 4.94
C GLN A 2 3.92 -32.75 4.14
N ASN A 3 5.03 -33.48 4.01
CA ASN A 3 6.10 -33.16 3.07
C ASN A 3 5.56 -33.36 1.66
N ASN A 4 5.09 -32.27 1.05
CA ASN A 4 4.67 -32.24 -0.34
C ASN A 4 5.93 -32.42 -1.20
N LYS A 5 6.29 -33.66 -1.54
CA LYS A 5 7.38 -33.99 -2.46
C LYS A 5 7.03 -33.40 -3.83
N HIS A 6 7.54 -32.20 -4.10
CA HIS A 6 7.49 -31.61 -5.43
C HIS A 6 8.43 -32.42 -6.35
N GLY A 7 7.95 -32.82 -7.53
CA GLY A 7 8.76 -33.59 -8.47
C GLY A 7 10.02 -32.84 -8.85
N ASN A 8 11.15 -33.54 -9.01
CA ASN A 8 12.47 -32.96 -9.27
C ASN A 8 12.60 -32.20 -10.60
N LYS A 9 11.53 -32.09 -11.39
CA LYS A 9 11.57 -31.44 -12.72
C LYS A 9 11.56 -29.92 -12.57
N PRO A 10 12.51 -29.20 -13.19
CA PRO A 10 12.52 -27.75 -13.17
C PRO A 10 11.30 -27.19 -13.91
N LEU A 11 10.84 -26.03 -13.48
CA LEU A 11 9.68 -25.38 -14.08
C LEU A 11 10.02 -24.90 -15.50
N SER A 12 9.12 -25.14 -16.45
CA SER A 12 9.24 -24.66 -17.83
C SER A 12 8.25 -23.53 -18.12
N ALA A 13 8.60 -22.63 -19.03
CA ALA A 13 7.73 -21.52 -19.42
C ALA A 13 6.39 -22.02 -20.00
N ARG A 14 6.43 -23.07 -20.83
CA ARG A 14 5.23 -23.72 -21.39
C ARG A 14 4.33 -24.34 -20.31
N ALA A 15 4.91 -24.84 -19.22
CA ALA A 15 4.12 -25.30 -18.09
C ALA A 15 3.40 -24.13 -17.40
N ILE A 16 3.99 -22.94 -17.33
CA ILE A 16 3.31 -21.74 -16.81
C ILE A 16 2.24 -21.28 -17.79
N GLU A 17 2.54 -21.31 -19.08
CA GLU A 17 1.65 -20.89 -20.14
C GLU A 17 0.35 -21.69 -20.23
N THR A 18 0.43 -22.98 -19.88
CA THR A 18 -0.71 -23.89 -19.86
C THR A 18 -1.51 -23.85 -18.56
N MET A 19 -1.10 -23.03 -17.58
CA MET A 19 -1.83 -22.93 -16.30
C MET A 19 -3.21 -22.31 -16.48
N ARG A 20 -4.20 -22.96 -15.86
CA ARG A 20 -5.59 -22.51 -15.76
C ARG A 20 -5.91 -22.01 -14.36
N PRO A 21 -6.92 -21.14 -14.21
CA PRO A 21 -7.47 -20.82 -12.89
C PRO A 21 -7.89 -22.09 -12.14
N GLY A 22 -7.49 -22.22 -10.88
CA GLY A 22 -7.76 -23.42 -10.06
C GLY A 22 -6.67 -24.50 -10.12
N ASP A 23 -5.68 -24.36 -11.01
CA ASP A 23 -4.53 -25.26 -11.03
C ASP A 23 -3.72 -25.17 -9.72
N LYS A 24 -3.13 -26.30 -9.33
CA LYS A 24 -2.18 -26.36 -8.21
C LYS A 24 -0.98 -25.46 -8.46
N VAL A 25 -0.48 -24.86 -7.39
CA VAL A 25 0.72 -24.02 -7.42
C VAL A 25 1.90 -24.79 -7.99
N LYS A 26 2.49 -24.29 -9.08
CA LYS A 26 3.71 -24.87 -9.66
C LYS A 26 4.92 -24.33 -8.91
N VAL A 27 5.91 -25.18 -8.66
CA VAL A 27 7.10 -24.85 -7.85
C VAL A 27 8.33 -25.18 -8.69
N ASP A 28 9.33 -24.31 -8.64
CA ASP A 28 10.62 -24.56 -9.29
C ASP A 28 11.58 -25.30 -8.35
N THR A 29 12.58 -25.99 -8.91
CA THR A 29 13.51 -26.87 -8.18
C THR A 29 14.96 -26.38 -8.25
N GLY A 30 15.85 -27.02 -7.48
CA GLY A 30 17.28 -26.72 -7.46
C GLY A 30 17.63 -25.33 -6.94
N GLU A 31 18.47 -24.60 -7.68
CA GLU A 31 18.87 -23.22 -7.35
C GLU A 31 17.69 -22.25 -7.30
N ASN A 32 16.57 -22.59 -7.96
CA ASN A 32 15.35 -21.79 -7.98
C ASN A 32 14.34 -22.20 -6.92
N ALA A 33 14.74 -23.05 -5.97
CA ALA A 33 13.88 -23.49 -4.87
C ALA A 33 13.26 -22.29 -4.12
N GLY A 34 11.95 -22.35 -3.93
CA GLY A 34 11.14 -21.31 -3.32
C GLY A 34 10.39 -20.42 -4.32
N LEU A 35 10.75 -20.45 -5.61
CA LEU A 35 9.96 -19.84 -6.67
C LEU A 35 8.68 -20.65 -6.89
N ARG A 36 7.55 -19.94 -6.91
CA ARG A 36 6.21 -20.50 -7.09
C ARG A 36 5.46 -19.69 -8.13
N VAL A 37 4.59 -20.38 -8.85
CA VAL A 37 3.68 -19.76 -9.81
C VAL A 37 2.25 -20.12 -9.46
N THR A 38 1.43 -19.09 -9.30
CA THR A 38 0.00 -19.21 -9.01
C THR A 38 -0.80 -18.61 -10.15
N CYS A 39 -1.90 -19.25 -10.54
CA CYS A 39 -2.88 -18.69 -11.45
C CYS A 39 -4.09 -18.22 -10.64
N GLY A 40 -4.39 -16.92 -10.70
CA GLY A 40 -5.57 -16.34 -10.05
C GLY A 40 -6.87 -16.70 -10.78
N ALA A 41 -8.01 -16.42 -10.16
CA ALA A 41 -9.33 -16.64 -10.76
C ALA A 41 -9.50 -15.92 -12.11
N SER A 42 -8.88 -14.74 -12.26
CA SER A 42 -8.88 -13.95 -13.49
C SER A 42 -7.94 -14.46 -14.58
N GLY A 43 -7.27 -15.61 -14.39
CA GLY A 43 -6.27 -16.14 -15.33
C GLY A 43 -4.89 -15.48 -15.23
N GLY A 44 -4.74 -14.44 -14.41
CA GLY A 44 -3.46 -13.79 -14.16
C GLY A 44 -2.48 -14.72 -13.44
N ARG A 45 -1.27 -14.87 -13.99
CA ARG A 45 -0.21 -15.71 -13.43
C ARG A 45 0.79 -14.84 -12.68
N SER A 46 1.09 -15.19 -11.44
CA SER A 46 2.00 -14.43 -10.59
C SER A 46 3.17 -15.31 -10.12
N PHE A 47 4.37 -14.74 -10.20
CA PHE A 47 5.57 -15.29 -9.57
C PHE A 47 5.62 -14.88 -8.11
N ILE A 48 5.78 -15.87 -7.24
CA ILE A 48 5.82 -15.70 -5.80
C ILE A 48 7.07 -16.36 -5.27
N TYR A 49 7.80 -15.65 -4.42
CA TYR A 49 8.88 -16.20 -3.64
C TYR A 49 8.39 -16.57 -2.25
N ARG A 50 8.36 -17.86 -1.91
CA ARG A 50 8.07 -18.34 -0.55
C ARG A 50 9.36 -18.68 0.19
N TYR A 51 9.48 -18.19 1.42
CA TYR A 51 10.68 -18.37 2.22
C TYR A 51 10.44 -18.27 3.72
N ARG A 52 11.48 -18.55 4.52
CA ARG A 52 11.51 -18.29 5.96
C ARG A 52 12.21 -16.96 6.23
N SER A 53 11.49 -16.02 6.83
CA SER A 53 12.01 -14.70 7.18
C SER A 53 13.20 -14.82 8.15
N PRO A 54 14.35 -14.16 7.88
CA PRO A 54 15.48 -14.17 8.81
C PRO A 54 15.18 -13.38 10.10
N GLU A 55 14.35 -12.33 10.03
CA GLU A 55 13.99 -11.51 11.19
C GLU A 55 13.00 -12.21 12.13
N THR A 56 11.95 -12.83 11.58
CA THR A 56 10.83 -13.37 12.39
C THR A 56 10.82 -14.89 12.48
N GLY A 57 11.64 -15.58 11.69
CA GLY A 57 11.64 -17.04 11.56
C GLY A 57 10.36 -17.62 10.95
N LYS A 58 9.37 -16.81 10.55
CA LYS A 58 8.08 -17.27 10.01
C LYS A 58 8.14 -17.52 8.51
N LEU A 59 7.28 -18.40 8.01
CA LEU A 59 7.11 -18.62 6.57
C LEU A 59 6.37 -17.42 5.97
N THR A 60 7.04 -16.72 5.07
CA THR A 60 6.57 -15.52 4.39
C THR A 60 6.57 -15.73 2.88
N GLN A 61 5.75 -14.96 2.18
CA GLN A 61 5.71 -14.94 0.72
C GLN A 61 5.72 -13.51 0.19
N VAL A 62 6.44 -13.29 -0.90
CA VAL A 62 6.54 -12.00 -1.59
C VAL A 62 6.26 -12.22 -3.07
N LYS A 63 5.48 -11.33 -3.66
CA LYS A 63 5.20 -11.34 -5.10
C LYS A 63 6.39 -10.71 -5.83
N ILE A 64 6.93 -11.41 -6.82
CA ILE A 64 8.04 -10.93 -7.66
C ILE A 64 7.47 -10.15 -8.86
N GLY A 65 6.49 -10.73 -9.55
CA GLY A 65 5.93 -10.14 -10.77
C GLY A 65 4.79 -10.97 -11.36
N ASN A 66 4.31 -10.56 -12.52
CA ASN A 66 3.25 -11.24 -13.26
C ASN A 66 3.80 -11.81 -14.57
N TYR A 67 3.27 -12.94 -15.02
CA TYR A 67 3.47 -13.46 -16.37
C TYR A 67 2.30 -13.01 -17.25
N PRO A 68 2.51 -12.55 -18.50
CA PRO A 68 3.76 -12.60 -19.28
C PRO A 68 4.65 -11.36 -19.17
N SER A 69 4.26 -10.32 -18.43
CA SER A 69 5.05 -9.08 -18.29
C SER A 69 6.48 -9.31 -17.78
N MET A 70 6.66 -10.34 -16.95
CA MET A 70 7.95 -10.83 -16.49
C MET A 70 8.11 -12.26 -17.00
N SER A 71 9.26 -12.56 -17.60
CA SER A 71 9.58 -13.91 -18.07
C SER A 71 10.00 -14.83 -16.93
N LEU A 72 9.99 -16.16 -17.16
CA LEU A 72 10.50 -17.11 -16.17
C LEU A 72 12.00 -16.90 -15.87
N ALA A 73 12.78 -16.50 -16.88
CA ALA A 73 14.21 -16.24 -16.70
C ALA A 73 14.44 -15.00 -15.82
N GLU A 74 13.70 -13.92 -16.06
CA GLU A 74 13.74 -12.71 -15.22
C GLU A 74 13.31 -13.01 -13.79
N ALA A 75 12.24 -13.80 -13.61
CA ALA A 75 11.78 -14.20 -12.29
C ALA A 75 12.85 -15.01 -11.52
N ARG A 76 13.65 -15.84 -12.21
CA ARG A 76 14.79 -16.56 -11.61
C ARG A 76 15.94 -15.64 -11.23
N LEU A 77 16.24 -14.64 -12.06
CA LEU A 77 17.25 -13.64 -11.76
C LEU A 77 16.88 -12.81 -10.52
N GLU A 78 15.64 -12.34 -10.45
CA GLU A 78 15.13 -11.60 -9.29
C GLU A 78 15.10 -12.46 -8.03
N LEU A 79 14.75 -13.74 -8.16
CA LEU A 79 14.83 -14.68 -7.05
C LEU A 79 16.27 -14.81 -6.52
N ALA A 80 17.27 -14.90 -7.40
CA ALA A 80 18.67 -14.96 -7.00
C ALA A 80 19.11 -13.70 -6.25
N ARG A 81 18.66 -12.51 -6.70
CA ARG A 81 18.87 -11.22 -6.00
C ARG A 81 18.23 -11.24 -4.60
N MET A 82 16.96 -11.63 -4.50
CA MET A 82 16.27 -11.74 -3.21
C MET A 82 16.90 -12.79 -2.27
N LYS A 83 17.47 -13.86 -2.82
CA LYS A 83 18.23 -14.86 -2.06
C LYS A 83 19.53 -14.30 -1.51
N ALA A 84 20.25 -13.47 -2.27
CA ALA A 84 21.44 -12.77 -1.78
C ALA A 84 21.08 -11.87 -0.58
N LEU A 85 20.05 -11.02 -0.73
CA LEU A 85 19.57 -10.15 0.35
C LEU A 85 19.19 -10.93 1.62
N ARG A 86 18.57 -12.11 1.48
CA ARG A 86 18.30 -12.95 2.66
C ARG A 86 19.57 -13.47 3.30
N ARG A 87 20.57 -13.90 2.52
CA ARG A 87 21.85 -14.40 3.07
C ARG A 87 22.51 -13.32 3.92
N ASP A 88 22.33 -12.06 3.56
CA ASP A 88 22.79 -10.89 4.32
C ASP A 88 21.92 -10.57 5.54
N GLY A 89 20.91 -11.40 5.85
CA GLY A 89 20.03 -11.25 7.01
C GLY A 89 18.83 -10.33 6.77
N VAL A 90 18.67 -9.76 5.58
CA VAL A 90 17.58 -8.81 5.28
C VAL A 90 16.27 -9.54 4.99
N CYS A 91 15.19 -9.14 5.66
CA CYS A 91 13.84 -9.62 5.36
C CYS A 91 13.19 -8.80 4.25
N ILE A 92 13.11 -9.35 3.03
CA ILE A 92 12.52 -8.67 1.85
C ILE A 92 11.10 -8.16 2.12
N ARG A 93 10.27 -8.90 2.87
CA ARG A 93 8.87 -8.52 3.15
C ARG A 93 8.82 -7.29 4.05
N ALA A 94 9.70 -7.22 5.06
CA ALA A 94 9.78 -6.10 5.97
C ALA A 94 10.31 -4.86 5.24
N GLU A 95 11.31 -5.01 4.38
CA GLU A 95 11.87 -3.89 3.63
C GLU A 95 10.85 -3.28 2.67
N ILE A 96 10.10 -4.10 1.93
CA ILE A 96 9.00 -3.62 1.08
C ILE A 96 7.95 -2.87 1.91
N GLN A 97 7.66 -3.32 3.14
CA GLN A 97 6.69 -2.66 3.99
C GLN A 97 7.22 -1.32 4.52
N ARG A 98 8.47 -1.27 4.96
CA ARG A 98 9.13 -0.04 5.43
C ARG A 98 9.19 0.99 4.31
N GLU A 99 9.55 0.57 3.10
CA GLU A 99 9.63 1.45 1.95
C GLU A 99 8.26 2.04 1.59
N LYS A 100 7.20 1.23 1.60
CA LYS A 100 5.84 1.72 1.38
C LYS A 100 5.41 2.78 2.40
N VAL A 101 5.71 2.56 3.69
CA VAL A 101 5.40 3.51 4.76
C VAL A 101 6.19 4.80 4.60
N ARG A 102 7.48 4.71 4.23
CA ARG A 102 8.32 5.87 3.95
C ARG A 102 7.79 6.66 2.75
N GLN A 103 7.40 5.99 1.68
CA GLN A 103 6.84 6.63 0.49
C GLN A 103 5.51 7.31 0.79
N SER A 104 4.61 6.64 1.51
CA SER A 104 3.32 7.26 1.89
C SER A 104 3.52 8.48 2.77
N ALA A 105 4.44 8.42 3.74
CA ALA A 105 4.75 9.55 4.61
C ALA A 105 5.34 10.73 3.83
N LYS A 106 6.24 10.48 2.87
CA LYS A 106 6.77 11.53 1.98
C LYS A 106 5.66 12.20 1.16
N ILE A 107 4.79 11.40 0.55
CA ILE A 107 3.67 11.92 -0.24
C ILE A 107 2.72 12.76 0.63
N GLU A 108 2.45 12.33 1.86
CA GLU A 108 1.61 13.07 2.80
C GLU A 108 2.26 14.40 3.19
N GLN A 109 3.55 14.40 3.53
CA GLN A 109 4.31 15.63 3.81
C GLN A 109 4.35 16.58 2.62
N GLU A 110 4.53 16.07 1.40
CA GLU A 110 4.50 16.88 0.17
C GLU A 110 3.12 17.49 -0.06
N LYS A 111 2.04 16.75 0.23
CA LYS A 111 0.67 17.27 0.16
C LYS A 111 0.41 18.35 1.20
N GLU A 112 0.76 18.10 2.46
CA GLU A 112 0.64 19.09 3.54
C GLU A 112 1.44 20.37 3.21
N ALA A 113 2.67 20.22 2.73
CA ALA A 113 3.49 21.35 2.31
C ALA A 113 2.87 22.10 1.12
N ALA A 114 2.28 21.39 0.16
CA ALA A 114 1.58 22.00 -0.97
C ALA A 114 0.29 22.72 -0.54
N GLU A 115 -0.47 22.16 0.41
CA GLU A 115 -1.66 22.80 0.98
C GLU A 115 -1.30 24.07 1.76
N VAL A 116 -0.24 24.02 2.58
CA VAL A 116 0.27 25.20 3.28
C VAL A 116 0.78 26.26 2.31
N ALA A 117 1.49 25.86 1.24
CA ALA A 117 1.96 26.78 0.22
C ALA A 117 0.81 27.39 -0.61
N ALA A 118 -0.28 26.66 -0.79
CA ALA A 118 -1.48 27.13 -1.47
C ALA A 118 -2.41 27.97 -0.56
N PHE A 119 -2.20 27.97 0.76
CA PHE A 119 -3.03 28.69 1.70
C PHE A 119 -2.92 30.20 1.50
N THR A 120 -4.02 30.82 1.09
CA THR A 120 -4.06 32.23 0.73
C THR A 120 -4.57 33.11 1.87
N VAL A 121 -4.39 34.42 1.73
CA VAL A 121 -4.99 35.42 2.65
C VAL A 121 -6.52 35.32 2.63
N ARG A 122 -7.13 34.97 1.49
CA ARG A 122 -8.58 34.74 1.42
C ARG A 122 -8.99 33.58 2.32
N ASP A 123 -8.25 32.47 2.27
CA ASP A 123 -8.53 31.30 3.11
C ASP A 123 -8.37 31.62 4.60
N LEU A 124 -7.39 32.45 4.96
CA LEU A 124 -7.23 32.96 6.32
C LEU A 124 -8.43 33.79 6.77
N VAL A 125 -8.90 34.71 5.91
CA VAL A 125 -10.06 35.57 6.21
C VAL A 125 -11.32 34.72 6.33
N ASP A 126 -11.56 33.77 5.42
CA ASP A 126 -12.69 32.85 5.48
C ASP A 126 -12.66 31.99 6.75
N LEU A 127 -11.48 31.47 7.13
CA LEU A 127 -11.30 30.72 8.38
C LEU A 127 -11.64 31.59 9.60
N TYR A 128 -11.16 32.84 9.63
CA TYR A 128 -11.46 33.76 10.74
C TYR A 128 -12.95 34.11 10.82
N LEU A 129 -13.58 34.41 9.68
CA LEU A 129 -15.01 34.71 9.61
C LEU A 129 -15.84 33.53 10.13
N THR A 130 -15.55 32.31 9.66
CA THR A 130 -16.31 31.11 10.03
C THR A 130 -16.07 30.65 11.47
N GLU A 131 -14.84 30.73 11.98
CA GLU A 131 -14.49 30.23 13.31
C GLU A 131 -14.74 31.22 14.44
N VAL A 132 -14.68 32.54 14.15
CA VAL A 132 -14.73 33.60 15.18
C VAL A 132 -15.95 34.51 15.02
N ILE A 133 -16.28 34.95 13.80
CA ILE A 133 -17.34 35.96 13.59
C ILE A 133 -18.72 35.31 13.52
N GLU A 134 -18.85 34.24 12.75
CA GLU A 134 -20.10 33.55 12.44
C GLU A 134 -20.50 32.53 13.51
N ASP A 135 -21.80 32.24 13.56
CA ASP A 135 -22.30 31.16 14.39
C ASP A 135 -22.06 29.80 13.72
N ARG A 136 -21.61 28.82 14.50
CA ARG A 136 -21.33 27.47 13.98
C ARG A 136 -22.08 26.39 14.74
N LEU A 137 -22.40 25.31 14.04
CA LEU A 137 -23.03 24.12 14.61
C LEU A 137 -21.95 23.08 14.87
N VAL A 138 -21.65 22.84 16.14
CA VAL A 138 -20.69 21.80 16.54
C VAL A 138 -21.49 20.55 16.92
N VAL A 139 -21.17 19.44 16.27
CA VAL A 139 -21.77 18.13 16.58
C VAL A 139 -21.06 17.54 17.79
N ASN A 140 -21.78 17.19 18.84
CA ASN A 140 -21.20 16.47 19.96
C ASN A 140 -20.85 15.04 19.53
N ARG A 141 -19.55 14.72 19.55
CA ARG A 141 -19.02 13.42 19.09
C ARG A 141 -19.59 12.21 19.83
N ARG A 142 -20.11 12.39 21.06
CA ARG A 142 -20.63 11.31 21.91
C ARG A 142 -22.14 11.12 21.82
N THR A 143 -22.91 12.21 21.66
CA THR A 143 -24.38 12.16 21.68
C THR A 143 -25.03 12.41 20.32
N GLY A 144 -24.25 12.84 19.31
CA GLY A 144 -24.75 13.19 17.99
C GLY A 144 -25.59 14.47 17.94
N ALA A 145 -25.87 15.09 19.10
CA ALA A 145 -26.65 16.32 19.18
C ALA A 145 -25.88 17.51 18.61
N GLN A 146 -26.55 18.32 17.80
CA GLN A 146 -26.02 19.57 17.26
C GLN A 146 -26.15 20.67 18.32
N LYS A 147 -25.04 21.32 18.65
CA LYS A 147 -25.02 22.50 19.53
C LYS A 147 -24.57 23.71 18.73
N ARG A 148 -25.37 24.77 18.78
CA ARG A 148 -24.97 26.09 18.23
C ARG A 148 -23.97 26.75 19.18
N VAL A 149 -22.82 27.11 18.63
CA VAL A 149 -21.81 27.96 19.25
C VAL A 149 -21.99 29.36 18.64
N PRO A 150 -22.36 30.37 19.45
CA PRO A 150 -22.49 31.73 18.93
C PRO A 150 -21.11 32.28 18.55
N GLY A 151 -21.05 32.98 17.43
CA GLY A 151 -19.91 33.77 17.00
C GLY A 151 -19.84 35.10 17.74
N ALA A 152 -18.79 35.86 17.47
CA ALA A 152 -18.51 37.12 18.15
C ALA A 152 -19.52 38.25 17.83
N ARG A 153 -20.23 38.17 16.69
CA ARG A 153 -21.16 39.21 16.23
C ARG A 153 -22.60 38.70 16.19
N LYS A 154 -23.57 39.63 16.22
CA LYS A 154 -24.99 39.33 15.97
C LYS A 154 -25.21 39.00 14.48
N PRO A 155 -26.26 38.24 14.10
CA PRO A 155 -26.48 37.79 12.72
C PRO A 155 -26.39 38.87 11.64
N LYS A 156 -26.96 40.06 11.90
CA LYS A 156 -26.85 41.21 10.99
C LYS A 156 -25.39 41.65 10.78
N GLY A 157 -24.62 41.75 11.87
CA GLY A 157 -23.21 42.13 11.83
C GLY A 157 -22.31 41.06 11.21
N GLN A 158 -22.68 39.78 11.29
CA GLN A 158 -22.01 38.69 10.58
C GLN A 158 -22.15 38.88 9.07
N ALA A 159 -23.38 39.07 8.58
CA ALA A 159 -23.68 39.29 7.17
C ALA A 159 -23.02 40.57 6.60
N GLU A 160 -22.99 41.65 7.38
CA GLU A 160 -22.30 42.89 6.99
C GLU A 160 -20.78 42.69 6.85
N THR A 161 -20.16 41.97 7.80
CA THR A 161 -18.71 41.72 7.79
C THR A 161 -18.29 40.86 6.59
N ARG A 162 -19.11 39.85 6.23
CA ARG A 162 -18.85 39.01 5.05
C ARG A 162 -19.05 39.73 3.72
N ARG A 163 -19.85 40.80 3.70
CA ARG A 163 -20.10 41.60 2.49
C ARG A 163 -19.00 42.63 2.23
N THR A 164 -18.24 42.99 3.26
CA THR A 164 -17.24 44.06 3.20
C THR A 164 -15.82 43.56 2.93
N LEU A 165 -15.55 42.28 3.18
CA LEU A 165 -14.28 41.59 2.90
C LEU A 165 -14.42 40.72 1.65
#